data_AF-A0A1R3UL53-F1
#
_entry.id   AF-A0A1R3UL53-F1
#
_cell.length_a   1.000
_cell.length_b   1.000
_cell.length_c   1.000
_cell.angle_alpha   90.00
_cell.angle_beta   90.00
_cell.angle_gamma   90.00
#
_symmetry.space_group_name_H-M   'P 1'
#
loop_
_entity.id
_entity.type
_entity.pdbx_description
1 polymer ?
#
loop_
_entity_poly.entity_id
_entity_poly.type
_entity_poly.pdbx_seq_one_letter_code
_entity_poly.pdbx_strand_id
1 'polypeptide(L)'
;MTNESGANPIEAMEGGEYAETLAAAMAGLADAFDLLLGDAVGACGHDDVRSGFNKFREEADQALIDLQEHGLALANNIQAGAGEVARNDLDSSEGFHPWESHRDLNFD
;
A
#
# COMPACT_ATOMS: atom_id res chain seq x y z
N MET A 1 17.97 7.98 17.91
CA MET A 1 17.92 6.51 17.98
C MET A 1 16.45 6.14 17.98
N THR A 2 15.95 5.74 16.81
CA THR A 2 14.57 5.31 16.60
C THR A 2 14.39 3.95 17.29
N ASN A 3 13.57 3.93 18.34
CA ASN A 3 13.07 2.69 18.92
C ASN A 3 12.03 2.13 17.94
N GLU A 4 12.47 1.47 16.87
CA GLU A 4 11.58 0.55 16.15
C GLU A 4 11.52 -0.73 17.00
N SER A 5 10.50 -0.76 17.85
CA SER A 5 10.01 -2.01 18.45
C SER A 5 9.74 -2.96 17.29
N GLY A 6 10.31 -4.18 17.34
CA GLY A 6 10.11 -5.20 16.32
C GLY A 6 8.62 -5.32 15.97
N ALA A 7 8.30 -5.12 14.71
CA ALA A 7 6.92 -5.25 14.22
C ALA A 7 6.45 -6.69 14.41
N ASN A 8 5.21 -6.85 14.89
CA ASN A 8 4.64 -8.18 15.12
C ASN A 8 4.18 -8.80 13.79
N PRO A 9 4.41 -10.11 13.54
CA PRO A 9 3.92 -10.81 12.35
C PRO A 9 2.42 -10.63 12.04
N ILE A 10 1.57 -10.49 13.07
CA ILE A 10 0.13 -10.24 12.89
C ILE A 10 -0.10 -8.84 12.28
N GLU A 11 0.59 -7.83 12.78
CA GLU A 11 0.50 -6.45 12.25
C GLU A 11 1.08 -6.36 10.83
N ALA A 12 2.10 -7.17 10.53
CA ALA A 12 2.64 -7.29 9.18
C ALA A 12 1.64 -7.95 8.21
N MET A 13 0.93 -9.00 8.65
CA MET A 13 -0.11 -9.66 7.85
C MET A 13 -1.27 -8.71 7.55
N GLU A 14 -1.79 -8.02 8.58
CA GLU A 14 -2.82 -6.99 8.41
C GLU A 14 -2.34 -5.86 7.49
N GLY A 15 -1.10 -5.40 7.66
CA GLY A 15 -0.47 -4.42 6.77
C GLY A 15 -0.40 -4.87 5.31
N GLY A 16 -0.14 -6.16 5.06
CA GLY A 16 -0.16 -6.76 3.73
C GLY A 16 -1.55 -6.76 3.09
N GLU A 17 -2.60 -7.09 3.84
CA GLU A 17 -3.99 -7.02 3.36
C GLU A 17 -4.42 -5.58 3.05
N TYR A 18 -4.03 -4.62 3.89
CA TYR A 18 -4.25 -3.19 3.63
C TYR A 18 -3.50 -2.72 2.39
N ALA A 19 -2.26 -3.18 2.18
CA ALA A 19 -1.48 -2.86 0.99
C ALA A 19 -2.14 -3.40 -0.28
N GLU A 20 -2.65 -4.63 -0.27
CA GLU A 20 -3.37 -5.21 -1.41
C GLU A 20 -4.66 -4.42 -1.70
N THR A 21 -5.43 -4.08 -0.66
CA THR A 21 -6.64 -3.26 -0.81
C THR A 21 -6.32 -1.88 -1.39
N LEU A 22 -5.23 -1.25 -0.92
CA LEU A 22 -4.76 0.03 -1.45
C LEU A 22 -4.33 -0.09 -2.91
N ALA A 23 -3.55 -1.12 -3.26
CA ALA A 23 -3.12 -1.35 -4.63
C ALA A 23 -4.32 -1.57 -5.57
N ALA A 24 -5.31 -2.34 -5.12
CA ALA A 24 -6.55 -2.58 -5.87
C ALA A 24 -7.37 -1.30 -6.07
N ALA A 25 -7.44 -0.43 -5.05
CA ALA A 25 -8.14 0.85 -5.14
C ALA A 25 -7.44 1.86 -6.06
N MET A 26 -6.10 1.80 -6.14
CA MET A 26 -5.29 2.69 -6.96
C MET A 26 -5.21 2.21 -8.41
N ALA A 27 -5.25 0.90 -8.65
CA ALA A 27 -5.19 0.32 -9.98
C ALA A 27 -6.39 0.77 -10.83
N GLY A 28 -6.11 1.53 -11.90
CA GLY A 28 -7.13 2.01 -12.82
C GLY A 28 -7.90 3.25 -12.33
N LEU A 29 -7.40 3.94 -11.29
CA LEU A 29 -7.98 5.19 -10.80
C LEU A 29 -8.02 6.26 -11.90
N ALA A 30 -6.91 6.46 -12.61
CA ALA A 30 -6.83 7.44 -13.70
C ALA A 30 -7.78 7.09 -14.85
N ASP A 31 -7.81 5.82 -15.26
CA ASP A 31 -8.70 5.34 -16.32
C ASP A 31 -10.18 5.48 -15.94
N ALA A 32 -10.54 5.17 -14.70
CA ALA A 32 -11.91 5.31 -14.20
C ALA A 32 -12.34 6.78 -14.15
N PHE A 33 -11.43 7.67 -13.77
CA PHE A 33 -11.67 9.12 -13.81
C PHE A 33 -11.89 9.61 -15.24
N ASP A 34 -11.06 9.18 -16.17
CA ASP A 34 -11.15 9.55 -17.58
C ASP A 34 -12.50 9.14 -18.18
N LEU A 35 -12.90 7.90 -17.91
CA LEU A 35 -14.17 7.33 -18.33
C LEU A 35 -15.37 8.10 -17.74
N LEU A 36 -15.33 8.40 -16.43
CA LEU A 36 -16.38 9.16 -15.75
C LEU A 36 -16.55 10.56 -16.34
N LEU A 37 -15.44 11.25 -16.62
CA LEU A 37 -15.48 12.57 -17.24
C LEU A 37 -15.94 12.52 -18.68
N GLY A 38 -15.56 11.48 -19.44
CA GLY A 38 -16.10 11.22 -20.77
C GLY A 38 -17.63 11.10 -20.76
N ASP A 39 -18.18 10.33 -19.81
CA ASP A 39 -19.62 10.16 -19.64
C ASP A 39 -20.31 11.48 -19.23
N ALA A 40 -19.72 12.22 -18.30
CA ALA A 40 -20.22 13.52 -17.88
C ALA A 40 -20.26 14.50 -19.06
N VAL A 41 -19.18 14.60 -19.82
CA VAL A 41 -19.09 15.40 -21.05
C VAL A 41 -20.15 14.99 -22.07
N GLY A 42 -20.38 13.69 -22.25
CA GLY A 42 -21.41 13.16 -23.15
C GLY A 42 -22.84 13.51 -22.71
N ALA A 43 -23.12 13.47 -21.41
CA ALA A 43 -24.42 13.80 -20.83
C ALA A 43 -24.71 15.32 -20.79
N CYS A 44 -23.68 16.17 -20.88
CA CYS A 44 -23.86 17.62 -20.88
C CYS A 44 -24.58 18.11 -22.14
N GLY A 45 -25.70 18.82 -21.96
CA GLY A 45 -26.45 19.47 -23.05
C GLY A 45 -25.97 20.87 -23.41
N HIS A 46 -25.02 21.42 -22.64
CA HIS A 46 -24.60 22.82 -22.69
C HIS A 46 -23.07 22.91 -22.84
N ASP A 47 -22.61 23.71 -23.81
CA ASP A 47 -21.20 23.75 -24.23
C ASP A 47 -20.25 24.40 -23.20
N ASP A 48 -20.76 25.33 -22.40
CA ASP A 48 -20.05 25.94 -21.28
C ASP A 48 -19.74 24.92 -20.18
N VAL A 49 -20.72 24.07 -19.85
CA VAL A 49 -20.53 22.96 -18.89
C VAL A 49 -19.53 21.94 -19.43
N ARG A 50 -19.64 21.61 -20.72
CA ARG A 50 -18.73 20.67 -21.40
C ARG A 50 -17.28 21.17 -21.38
N SER A 51 -17.08 22.46 -21.63
CA SER A 51 -15.77 23.12 -21.53
C SER A 51 -15.20 23.06 -20.12
N GLY A 52 -16.04 23.27 -19.09
CA GLY A 52 -15.64 23.14 -17.69
C GLY A 52 -15.11 21.74 -17.35
N PHE A 53 -15.81 20.69 -17.77
CA PHE A 53 -15.36 19.30 -17.55
C PHE A 53 -14.06 18.97 -18.29
N ASN A 54 -13.92 19.42 -19.54
CA ASN A 54 -12.67 19.23 -20.30
C ASN A 54 -11.49 19.94 -19.64
N LYS A 55 -11.69 21.17 -19.17
CA LYS A 55 -10.65 21.91 -18.45
C LYS A 55 -10.27 21.21 -17.15
N PHE A 56 -11.25 20.73 -16.39
CA PHE A 56 -10.98 19.97 -15.17
C PHE A 56 -10.23 18.67 -15.46
N ARG A 57 -10.57 17.97 -16.55
CA ARG A 57 -9.83 16.79 -17.02
C ARG A 57 -8.36 17.13 -17.23
N GLU A 58 -8.07 18.15 -18.05
CA GLU A 58 -6.70 18.58 -18.37
C GLU A 58 -5.90 19.00 -17.13
N GLU A 59 -6.54 19.65 -16.15
CA GLU A 59 -5.87 20.10 -14.92
C GLU A 59 -5.61 18.94 -13.94
N ALA A 60 -6.48 17.94 -13.89
CA ALA A 60 -6.42 16.86 -12.91
C ALA A 60 -5.70 15.58 -13.41
N ASP A 61 -5.56 15.41 -14.73
CA ASP A 61 -5.07 14.17 -15.35
C ASP A 61 -3.72 13.71 -14.77
N GLN A 62 -2.70 14.57 -14.85
CA GLN A 62 -1.38 14.24 -14.32
C GLN A 62 -1.40 13.99 -12.81
N ALA A 63 -2.17 14.76 -12.05
CA ALA A 63 -2.25 14.61 -10.60
C ALA A 63 -2.85 13.25 -10.19
N LEU A 64 -3.78 12.71 -10.99
CA LEU A 64 -4.37 11.40 -10.75
C LEU A 64 -3.45 10.25 -11.16
N ILE A 65 -2.69 10.42 -12.24
CA ILE A 65 -1.62 9.49 -12.61
C ILE A 65 -0.59 9.42 -11.47
N ASP A 66 -0.10 10.57 -11.00
CA ASP A 66 0.87 10.64 -9.91
C ASP A 66 0.32 10.03 -8.62
N LEU A 67 -0.96 10.26 -8.30
CA LEU A 67 -1.62 9.68 -7.13
C LEU A 67 -1.69 8.15 -7.23
N GLN A 68 -2.06 7.62 -8.39
CA GLN A 68 -2.10 6.18 -8.64
C GLN A 68 -0.70 5.58 -8.51
N GLU A 69 0.32 6.18 -9.11
CA GLU A 69 1.71 5.72 -9.03
C GLU A 69 2.22 5.72 -7.59
N HIS A 70 2.00 6.81 -6.84
CA HIS A 70 2.38 6.90 -5.44
C HIS A 70 1.63 5.91 -4.56
N GLY A 71 0.33 5.70 -4.80
CA GLY A 71 -0.48 4.73 -4.07
C GLY A 71 -0.01 3.30 -4.29
N LEU A 72 0.32 2.93 -5.53
CA LEU A 72 0.90 1.63 -5.87
C LEU A 72 2.30 1.45 -5.26
N ALA A 73 3.14 2.47 -5.30
CA ALA A 73 4.46 2.44 -4.68
C ALA A 73 4.35 2.27 -3.16
N LEU A 74 3.42 2.98 -2.51
CA LEU A 74 3.16 2.84 -1.08
C LEU A 74 2.70 1.43 -0.72
N ALA A 75 1.74 0.87 -1.46
CA ALA A 75 1.28 -0.50 -1.26
C ALA A 75 2.43 -1.51 -1.39
N ASN A 76 3.25 -1.41 -2.45
CA ASN A 76 4.41 -2.27 -2.64
C ASN A 76 5.41 -2.17 -1.48
N ASN A 77 5.65 -0.97 -0.96
CA ASN A 77 6.55 -0.77 0.17
C ASN A 77 6.01 -1.39 1.46
N ILE A 78 4.70 -1.25 1.72
CA ILE A 78 4.07 -1.87 2.90
C ILE A 78 4.15 -3.40 2.79
N GLN A 79 3.85 -3.96 1.62
CA GLN A 79 3.93 -5.40 1.39
C GLN A 79 5.37 -5.93 1.53
N ALA A 80 6.37 -5.19 1.00
CA ALA A 80 7.77 -5.53 1.15
C ALA A 80 8.21 -5.51 2.63
N GLY A 81 7.83 -4.47 3.37
CA GLY A 81 8.10 -4.37 4.81
C GLY A 81 7.45 -5.50 5.60
N ALA A 82 6.19 -5.84 5.30
CA ALA A 82 5.52 -6.99 5.90
C ALA A 82 6.25 -8.32 5.63
N GLY A 83 6.76 -8.50 4.40
CA GLY A 83 7.55 -9.66 4.00
C GLY A 83 8.89 -9.75 4.73
N GLU A 84 9.57 -8.63 4.97
CA GLU A 84 10.80 -8.59 5.76
C GLU A 84 10.55 -8.95 7.23
N VAL A 85 9.46 -8.46 7.81
CA VAL A 85 9.06 -8.82 9.19
C VAL A 85 8.80 -10.32 9.31
N ALA A 86 8.06 -10.90 8.37
CA ALA A 86 7.79 -12.34 8.37
C ALA A 86 9.07 -13.20 8.21
N ARG A 87 10.02 -12.76 7.39
CA ARG A 87 11.32 -13.43 7.26
C ARG A 87 12.14 -13.34 8.54
N ASN A 88 12.23 -12.15 9.14
CA ASN A 88 12.97 -11.97 10.39
C ASN A 88 12.38 -12.80 11.54
N ASP A 89 11.05 -12.96 11.58
CA ASP A 89 10.38 -13.83 12.56
C ASP A 89 10.73 -15.31 12.34
N LEU A 90 10.69 -15.78 11.09
CA LEU A 90 11.10 -17.14 10.73
C LEU A 90 12.56 -17.42 11.13
N ASP A 91 13.49 -16.54 10.72
CA ASP A 91 14.91 -16.65 11.04
C ASP A 91 15.16 -16.64 12.56
N SER A 92 14.40 -15.82 13.30
CA SER A 92 14.46 -15.78 14.77
C SER A 92 13.90 -17.05 15.42
N SER A 93 12.88 -17.67 14.82
CA SER A 93 12.29 -18.92 15.31
C SER A 93 13.21 -20.13 15.11
N GLU A 94 14.00 -20.15 14.03
CA GLU A 94 14.96 -21.22 13.75
C GLU A 94 16.19 -21.17 14.68
N GLY A 95 16.56 -19.98 15.18
CA GLY A 95 17.68 -19.78 16.12
C GLY A 95 17.32 -19.94 17.60
N PHE A 96 16.04 -20.08 17.95
CA PHE A 96 15.61 -20.15 19.36
C PHE A 96 15.64 -21.60 19.88
N HIS A 97 16.69 -21.93 20.66
CA HIS A 97 16.80 -23.20 21.39
C HIS A 97 16.48 -22.99 22.89
N PRO A 98 15.23 -23.15 23.33
CA PRO A 98 14.84 -22.87 24.72
C PRO A 98 15.51 -23.78 25.76
N TRP A 99 16.01 -24.96 25.35
CA TRP A 99 16.69 -25.91 26.23
C TRP A 99 18.20 -25.72 26.31
N GLU A 100 18.83 -24.94 25.42
CA GLU A 100 20.27 -24.68 25.47
C GLU A 100 20.62 -23.52 26.41
N SER A 101 19.72 -22.54 26.58
CA SER A 101 19.92 -21.39 27.47
C SER A 101 19.80 -21.70 28.97
N HIS A 102 19.28 -22.88 29.33
CA HIS A 102 19.10 -23.30 30.73
C HIS A 102 20.19 -24.22 31.25
N ARG A 103 21.14 -24.64 30.39
CA ARG A 103 22.23 -25.54 30.80
C ARG A 103 23.29 -24.84 31.68
N ASP A 104 23.32 -23.51 31.69
CA ASP A 104 24.32 -22.72 32.44
C ASP A 104 23.81 -22.21 33.80
N LEU A 105 22.55 -22.48 34.17
CA LEU A 105 21.96 -21.98 35.42
C LEU A 105 21.83 -23.02 36.54
N ASN A 106 22.21 -24.28 36.33
CA ASN A 106 22.01 -25.32 37.34
C ASN A 106 22.92 -26.57 37.23
N PHE A 107 24.23 -26.41 37.02
CA PHE A 107 25.19 -27.48 37.32
C PHE A 107 26.44 -26.93 38.02
N ASP A 108 26.50 -27.24 39.32
CA ASP A 108 27.51 -27.01 40.39
C ASP A 108 27.82 -25.57 40.86
#